data_AF-A0A1M3NGZ5-F1
#
_entry.id   AF-A0A1M3NGZ5-F1
#
_cell.length_a   1.000
_cell.length_b   1.000
_cell.length_c   1.000
_cell.angle_alpha   90.00
_cell.angle_beta   90.00
_cell.angle_gamma   90.00
#
_symmetry.space_group_name_H-M   'P 1'
#
loop_
_entity.id
_entity.type
_entity.pdbx_description
1 polymer ?
#
loop_
_entity_poly.entity_id
_entity_poly.type
_entity_poly.pdbx_seq_one_letter_code
_entity_poly.pdbx_strand_id
1 'polypeptide(L)'
;MTRDLSFGVGITSFAMGVVVCVAVACGDVPATDVGTADGGDAGGPGLIDSGVSGPNEGGVYDGGADAARASDFCATFPALPSVRPTAANTGVPPGTTLTPETGMTITVAGTVIDARDVTGTINVEANDVIIMNSKVHVSGGPSDIAIKVKRGITGTKILRSEVYSDEGAYIGIYADNTTVCGSYLHGWENGMTVGGGSMLQANYIDRLQGGQPGAHYDGIEVYGGGAPSKLWGNNIRLTDPKDEWRGETGAINLTAWAGDIDAVEMNGNWLGGGSYTLYVDEQNGDQATNVKVTNNRFYRDSAAYGTHLVRDEASVIVWSGNVFDDNGDSVSK
;
A
#
# COMPACT_ATOMS: atom_id res chain seq x y z
N MET A 1 43.83 -10.69 -39.10
CA MET A 1 44.08 -12.12 -38.79
C MET A 1 43.78 -12.32 -37.31
N THR A 2 42.82 -13.21 -37.01
CA THR A 2 42.58 -13.96 -35.74
C THR A 2 42.50 -13.17 -34.42
N ARG A 3 41.32 -12.89 -33.85
CA ARG A 3 40.48 -13.76 -32.94
C ARG A 3 41.25 -14.32 -31.74
N ASP A 4 40.82 -14.00 -30.51
CA ASP A 4 39.96 -14.92 -29.74
C ASP A 4 39.27 -14.29 -28.52
N LEU A 5 38.04 -14.77 -28.31
CA LEU A 5 37.12 -14.55 -27.20
C LEU A 5 37.22 -15.77 -26.27
N SER A 6 37.10 -15.56 -24.96
CA SER A 6 36.75 -16.64 -24.03
C SER A 6 35.70 -16.15 -23.03
N PHE A 7 34.47 -16.60 -23.25
CA PHE A 7 33.36 -16.59 -22.31
C PHE A 7 33.55 -17.71 -21.27
N GLY A 8 33.37 -17.40 -20.00
CA GLY A 8 33.22 -18.37 -18.92
C GLY A 8 31.76 -18.43 -18.47
N VAL A 9 31.12 -19.56 -18.72
CA VAL A 9 29.77 -19.93 -18.29
C VAL A 9 29.84 -20.36 -16.82
N GLY A 10 29.02 -19.74 -15.96
CA GLY A 10 28.75 -20.21 -14.60
C GLY A 10 27.24 -20.42 -14.44
N ILE A 11 26.80 -21.66 -14.63
CA ILE A 11 25.45 -22.12 -14.29
C ILE A 11 25.49 -22.54 -12.81
N THR A 12 24.66 -21.92 -11.97
CA THR A 12 24.31 -22.47 -10.66
C THR A 12 22.79 -22.60 -10.57
N SER A 13 22.34 -23.83 -10.43
CA SER A 13 20.94 -24.24 -10.28
C SER A 13 20.35 -23.74 -8.97
N PHE A 14 19.15 -23.15 -9.03
CA PHE A 14 18.29 -22.94 -7.88
C PHE A 14 17.35 -24.14 -7.71
N ALA A 15 17.47 -24.81 -6.57
CA ALA A 15 16.54 -25.84 -6.14
C ALA A 15 15.36 -25.17 -5.41
N MET A 16 14.14 -25.36 -5.95
CA MET A 16 12.89 -25.00 -5.29
C MET A 16 12.64 -25.93 -4.11
N GLY A 17 12.56 -25.36 -2.91
CA GLY A 17 12.06 -26.04 -1.71
C GLY A 17 10.54 -26.00 -1.67
N VAL A 18 9.90 -27.15 -1.82
CA VAL A 18 8.45 -27.36 -1.65
C VAL A 18 8.13 -27.36 -0.15
N VAL A 19 7.26 -26.43 0.29
CA VAL A 19 6.69 -26.47 1.65
C VAL A 19 5.36 -27.23 1.60
N VAL A 20 5.31 -28.35 2.32
CA VAL A 20 4.14 -29.20 2.50
C VAL A 20 3.35 -28.70 3.71
N CYS A 21 2.11 -28.24 3.51
CA CYS A 21 1.18 -27.97 4.61
C CYS A 21 0.42 -29.25 5.00
N VAL A 22 0.54 -29.66 6.25
CA VAL A 22 -0.24 -30.75 6.85
C VAL A 22 -1.46 -30.15 7.57
N ALA A 23 -2.66 -30.56 7.17
CA ALA A 23 -3.91 -30.21 7.84
C ALA A 23 -4.15 -31.14 9.04
N VAL A 24 -4.50 -30.57 10.20
CA VAL A 24 -5.04 -31.33 11.34
C VAL A 24 -6.41 -30.75 11.69
N ALA A 25 -7.40 -31.64 11.79
CA ALA A 25 -8.79 -31.36 12.10
C ALA A 25 -9.11 -31.66 13.58
N CYS A 26 -10.02 -30.88 14.17
CA CYS A 26 -10.98 -31.18 15.25
C CYS A 26 -11.60 -29.83 15.68
N GLY A 27 -12.88 -29.61 16.02
CA GLY A 27 -14.09 -30.40 16.26
C GLY A 27 -15.09 -29.45 16.97
N ASP A 28 -16.39 -29.58 16.70
CA ASP A 28 -17.51 -28.80 17.28
C ASP A 28 -17.61 -28.96 18.82
N VAL A 29 -18.21 -28.09 19.66
CA VAL A 29 -19.64 -27.65 19.84
C VAL A 29 -19.69 -26.63 21.04
N PRO A 30 -20.84 -26.10 21.57
CA PRO A 30 -21.96 -25.29 21.06
C PRO A 30 -22.12 -23.90 21.77
N ALA A 31 -23.07 -23.11 21.27
CA ALA A 31 -23.49 -21.76 21.70
C ALA A 31 -24.37 -21.69 22.98
N THR A 32 -24.38 -20.53 23.66
CA THR A 32 -25.53 -19.99 24.43
C THR A 32 -25.52 -18.44 24.48
N ASP A 33 -26.45 -17.83 23.74
CA ASP A 33 -27.56 -16.93 24.13
C ASP A 33 -27.44 -15.62 24.99
N VAL A 34 -28.04 -14.56 24.38
CA VAL A 34 -28.82 -13.36 24.83
C VAL A 34 -28.23 -12.23 25.71
N GLY A 35 -28.39 -10.99 25.22
CA GLY A 35 -28.54 -9.78 26.05
C GLY A 35 -28.66 -8.46 25.27
N THR A 36 -29.89 -7.96 25.07
CA THR A 36 -30.26 -6.65 24.50
C THR A 36 -30.34 -5.51 25.52
N ALA A 37 -29.94 -4.28 25.14
CA ALA A 37 -30.52 -2.95 25.51
C ALA A 37 -29.63 -1.85 24.85
N ASP A 38 -30.04 -0.83 24.09
CA ASP A 38 -31.14 0.16 24.05
C ASP A 38 -30.76 1.56 24.61
N GLY A 39 -31.17 2.63 23.89
CA GLY A 39 -31.05 4.08 24.17
C GLY A 39 -29.94 4.80 23.39
N GLY A 40 -30.16 5.72 22.43
CA GLY A 40 -30.91 7.01 22.49
C GLY A 40 -29.94 8.14 22.95
N ASP A 41 -29.78 9.34 22.37
CA ASP A 41 -30.65 10.21 21.59
C ASP A 41 -29.84 11.43 21.00
N ALA A 42 -30.44 12.05 19.98
CA ALA A 42 -30.34 13.35 19.29
C ALA A 42 -29.26 14.44 19.55
N GLY A 43 -28.94 15.15 18.44
CA GLY A 43 -28.83 16.63 18.41
C GLY A 43 -27.90 17.25 17.35
N GLY A 44 -28.45 17.70 16.20
CA GLY A 44 -27.81 18.73 15.34
C GLY A 44 -28.43 20.13 15.57
N PRO A 45 -28.33 21.12 14.65
CA PRO A 45 -27.33 21.40 13.60
C PRO A 45 -26.92 22.91 13.49
N GLY A 46 -26.02 23.26 12.55
CA GLY A 46 -25.77 24.64 12.04
C GLY A 46 -24.28 24.96 11.88
N LEU A 47 -23.74 25.71 10.90
CA LEU A 47 -24.25 26.54 9.81
C LEU A 47 -23.13 26.70 8.75
N ILE A 48 -23.53 27.24 7.59
CA ILE A 48 -22.81 27.46 6.33
C ILE A 48 -21.86 28.67 6.43
N ASP A 49 -20.66 28.61 5.84
CA ASP A 49 -20.00 29.79 5.27
C ASP A 49 -19.07 29.44 4.08
N SER A 50 -19.03 30.37 3.13
CA SER A 50 -18.44 30.32 1.79
C SER A 50 -17.22 31.25 1.69
N GLY A 51 -16.11 30.81 1.09
CA GLY A 51 -15.07 31.75 0.66
C GLY A 51 -13.73 31.14 0.28
N VAL A 52 -13.34 31.34 -0.98
CA VAL A 52 -12.03 31.04 -1.57
C VAL A 52 -11.07 32.21 -1.33
N SER A 53 -9.82 31.95 -0.94
CA SER A 53 -8.58 32.58 -1.46
C SER A 53 -7.33 32.10 -0.70
N GLY A 54 -6.29 31.65 -1.43
CA GLY A 54 -4.91 31.62 -0.91
C GLY A 54 -4.26 33.01 -1.00
N PRO A 55 -2.94 33.20 -0.76
CA PRO A 55 -1.88 32.21 -0.49
C PRO A 55 -0.98 32.55 0.75
N ASN A 56 0.07 31.73 0.94
CA ASN A 56 1.28 31.89 1.77
C ASN A 56 1.32 31.09 3.09
N GLU A 57 2.16 30.06 3.07
CA GLU A 57 2.65 29.36 4.26
C GLU A 57 3.76 30.15 4.94
N GLY A 58 3.60 30.34 6.24
CA GLY A 58 4.47 31.12 7.10
C GLY A 58 3.74 31.54 8.36
N GLY A 59 3.13 30.58 9.07
CA GLY A 59 2.38 30.84 10.29
C GLY A 59 2.27 29.58 11.13
N VAL A 60 2.63 29.70 12.40
CA VAL A 60 2.51 28.66 13.43
C VAL A 60 1.04 28.22 13.50
N TYR A 61 0.74 27.00 13.04
CA TYR A 61 -0.61 26.44 13.10
C TYR A 61 -0.85 25.81 14.47
N ASP A 62 -1.94 26.23 15.12
CA ASP A 62 -2.55 25.60 16.28
C ASP A 62 -3.12 24.22 15.86
N GLY A 63 -2.22 23.23 15.78
CA GLY A 63 -2.39 21.98 15.03
C GLY A 63 -3.23 20.88 15.67
N GLY A 64 -4.04 21.17 16.69
CA GLY A 64 -4.77 20.13 17.43
C GLY A 64 -6.12 19.75 16.83
N ALA A 65 -6.91 20.75 16.43
CA ALA A 65 -8.33 20.54 16.10
C ALA A 65 -8.62 20.45 14.60
N ASP A 66 -7.82 21.12 13.76
CA ASP A 66 -8.02 21.13 12.30
C ASP A 66 -7.34 19.93 11.60
N ALA A 67 -6.27 19.38 12.17
CA ALA A 67 -5.71 18.10 11.74
C ALA A 67 -6.72 16.95 11.92
N ALA A 68 -7.50 16.97 13.01
CA ALA A 68 -8.54 15.99 13.29
C ALA A 68 -9.77 16.10 12.37
N ARG A 69 -10.00 17.25 11.72
CA ARG A 69 -11.07 17.44 10.72
C ARG A 69 -10.63 17.17 9.28
N ALA A 70 -9.33 17.04 9.03
CA ALA A 70 -8.74 16.88 7.70
C ALA A 70 -8.44 15.43 7.28
N SER A 71 -8.68 14.42 8.13
CA SER A 71 -8.20 13.06 7.86
C SER A 71 -9.21 11.94 8.16
N ASP A 72 -10.42 12.00 7.61
CA ASP A 72 -11.19 10.77 7.40
C ASP A 72 -11.29 10.44 5.92
N PHE A 73 -10.12 10.18 5.31
CA PHE A 73 -10.02 9.65 3.95
C PHE A 73 -10.92 8.43 3.72
N CYS A 74 -11.26 7.72 4.78
CA CYS A 74 -12.05 6.49 4.75
C CYS A 74 -13.55 6.72 4.99
N ALA A 75 -13.99 7.89 5.48
CA ALA A 75 -15.41 8.24 5.56
C ALA A 75 -16.05 8.43 4.19
N THR A 76 -15.32 9.03 3.24
CA THR A 76 -15.81 9.27 1.88
C THR A 76 -15.39 8.16 0.91
N PHE A 77 -14.99 7.01 1.43
CA PHE A 77 -14.51 5.89 0.62
C PHE A 77 -15.64 5.21 -0.17
N PRO A 78 -15.43 4.83 -1.45
CA PRO A 78 -14.27 5.13 -2.29
C PRO A 78 -14.39 6.52 -2.96
N ALA A 79 -13.37 7.37 -2.80
CA ALA A 79 -13.25 8.67 -3.47
C ALA A 79 -11.79 9.13 -3.47
N LEU A 80 -11.39 9.92 -4.47
CA LEU A 80 -10.09 10.59 -4.42
C LEU A 80 -10.03 11.52 -3.20
N PRO A 81 -8.90 11.55 -2.48
CA PRO A 81 -8.76 12.43 -1.33
C PRO A 81 -8.71 13.90 -1.78
N SER A 82 -9.36 14.78 -1.01
CA SER A 82 -9.35 16.23 -1.25
C SER A 82 -8.04 16.91 -0.85
N VAL A 83 -7.24 16.23 -0.02
CA VAL A 83 -5.92 16.67 0.46
C VAL A 83 -4.90 15.57 0.25
N ARG A 84 -3.63 15.94 0.03
CA ARG A 84 -2.55 14.97 -0.18
C ARG A 84 -2.31 14.14 1.09
N PRO A 85 -2.21 12.80 1.01
CA PRO A 85 -1.76 11.97 2.12
C PRO A 85 -0.31 12.27 2.51
N THR A 86 -0.04 12.35 3.81
CA THR A 86 1.26 12.62 4.43
C THR A 86 1.32 11.92 5.79
N ALA A 87 2.49 11.84 6.42
CA ALA A 87 2.63 11.28 7.76
C ALA A 87 1.76 11.98 8.82
N ALA A 88 1.40 13.26 8.61
CA ALA A 88 0.60 14.03 9.57
C ALA A 88 -0.90 13.79 9.49
N ASN A 89 -1.40 13.25 8.36
CA ASN A 89 -2.85 13.06 8.13
C ASN A 89 -3.21 11.62 7.69
N THR A 90 -2.26 10.68 7.79
CA THR A 90 -2.48 9.24 7.58
C THR A 90 -1.96 8.45 8.78
N GLY A 91 -2.29 7.16 8.81
CA GLY A 91 -1.93 6.29 9.91
C GLY A 91 -2.91 6.44 11.08
N VAL A 92 -2.43 6.14 12.29
CA VAL A 92 -3.24 6.20 13.49
C VAL A 92 -3.69 7.63 13.77
N PRO A 93 -5.00 7.89 13.97
CA PRO A 93 -5.47 9.23 14.29
C PRO A 93 -4.76 9.82 15.53
N PRO A 94 -4.37 11.12 15.50
CA PRO A 94 -3.77 11.77 16.66
C PRO A 94 -4.66 11.64 17.91
N GLY A 95 -4.03 11.31 19.04
CA GLY A 95 -4.74 11.13 20.32
C GLY A 95 -5.39 9.77 20.54
N THR A 96 -5.25 8.81 19.60
CA THR A 96 -5.67 7.42 19.86
C THR A 96 -4.81 6.81 20.97
N THR A 97 -5.46 6.31 22.02
CA THR A 97 -4.82 5.50 23.06
C THR A 97 -4.67 4.07 22.58
N LEU A 98 -3.43 3.63 22.35
CA LEU A 98 -3.15 2.29 21.88
C LEU A 98 -2.92 1.31 23.04
N THR A 99 -3.45 0.10 22.90
CA THR A 99 -3.16 -1.00 23.82
C THR A 99 -2.06 -1.88 23.22
N PRO A 100 -0.94 -2.10 23.94
CA PRO A 100 0.12 -2.99 23.47
C PRO A 100 -0.37 -4.43 23.30
N GLU A 101 0.00 -5.04 22.19
CA GLU A 101 -0.24 -6.45 21.88
C GLU A 101 0.96 -7.05 21.13
N THR A 102 1.00 -8.38 21.07
CA THR A 102 1.97 -9.11 20.26
C THR A 102 1.30 -9.62 18.99
N GLY A 103 2.12 -10.05 18.01
CA GLY A 103 1.63 -10.73 16.81
C GLY A 103 0.59 -11.84 17.11
N MET A 104 -0.36 -12.00 16.19
CA MET A 104 -1.56 -12.82 16.38
C MET A 104 -2.02 -13.46 15.06
N THR A 105 -2.82 -14.52 15.17
CA THR A 105 -3.51 -15.13 14.03
C THR A 105 -5.02 -14.99 14.22
N ILE A 106 -5.68 -14.36 13.25
CA ILE A 106 -7.11 -14.09 13.26
C ILE A 106 -7.84 -15.19 12.47
N THR A 107 -8.58 -16.05 13.18
CA THR A 107 -9.31 -17.19 12.59
C THR A 107 -10.82 -17.04 12.65
N VAL A 108 -11.33 -15.95 13.23
CA VAL A 108 -12.76 -15.66 13.34
C VAL A 108 -13.14 -14.54 12.37
N ALA A 109 -14.12 -14.80 11.51
CA ALA A 109 -14.58 -13.83 10.53
C ALA A 109 -15.22 -12.61 11.22
N GLY A 110 -15.06 -11.42 10.64
CA GLY A 110 -15.59 -10.18 11.21
C GLY A 110 -14.84 -9.67 12.44
N THR A 111 -13.70 -10.28 12.81
CA THR A 111 -12.89 -9.79 13.93
C THR A 111 -12.43 -8.36 13.67
N VAL A 112 -12.53 -7.53 14.70
CA VAL A 112 -12.08 -6.14 14.66
C VAL A 112 -10.88 -5.97 15.61
N ILE A 113 -9.75 -5.56 15.04
CA ILE A 113 -8.55 -5.11 15.75
C ILE A 113 -8.55 -3.59 15.69
N ASP A 114 -8.87 -2.95 16.81
CA ASP A 114 -8.94 -1.49 16.93
C ASP A 114 -8.04 -0.99 18.06
N ALA A 115 -7.37 0.14 17.81
CA ALA A 115 -6.51 0.84 18.74
C ALA A 115 -5.44 -0.06 19.42
N ARG A 116 -4.75 -0.89 18.62
CA ARG A 116 -3.65 -1.75 19.09
C ARG A 116 -2.29 -1.25 18.65
N ASP A 117 -1.29 -1.45 19.50
CA ASP A 117 0.11 -1.33 19.15
C ASP A 117 0.71 -2.74 19.12
N VAL A 118 0.75 -3.34 17.94
CA VAL A 118 1.09 -4.75 17.74
C VAL A 118 2.55 -4.87 17.38
N THR A 119 3.34 -5.47 18.27
CA THR A 119 4.71 -5.91 17.97
C THR A 119 4.69 -7.33 17.43
N GLY A 120 5.00 -7.50 16.14
CA GLY A 120 4.99 -8.76 15.42
C GLY A 120 3.95 -8.81 14.29
N THR A 121 3.79 -9.99 13.69
CA THR A 121 2.90 -10.19 12.54
C THR A 121 1.45 -10.41 12.93
N ILE A 122 0.52 -9.79 12.20
CA ILE A 122 -0.89 -10.18 12.16
C ILE A 122 -1.12 -11.09 10.96
N ASN A 123 -1.46 -12.36 11.21
CA ASN A 123 -1.90 -13.30 10.18
C ASN A 123 -3.43 -13.30 10.10
N VAL A 124 -3.99 -12.90 8.97
CA VAL A 124 -5.44 -12.88 8.74
C VAL A 124 -5.85 -14.14 7.99
N GLU A 125 -6.56 -15.03 8.67
CA GLU A 125 -7.01 -16.33 8.15
C GLU A 125 -8.55 -16.46 8.09
N ALA A 126 -9.27 -15.36 8.29
CA ALA A 126 -10.73 -15.30 8.21
C ALA A 126 -11.20 -14.07 7.45
N ASN A 127 -12.38 -14.18 6.85
CA ASN A 127 -12.99 -13.10 6.05
C ASN A 127 -13.44 -11.92 6.90
N ASP A 128 -13.62 -10.77 6.25
CA ASP A 128 -14.24 -9.57 6.81
C ASP A 128 -13.54 -9.03 8.07
N VAL A 129 -12.24 -9.31 8.23
CA VAL A 129 -11.44 -8.80 9.34
C VAL A 129 -11.15 -7.31 9.14
N ILE A 130 -11.32 -6.53 10.19
CA ILE A 130 -11.05 -5.09 10.19
C ILE A 130 -9.88 -4.82 11.13
N ILE A 131 -8.81 -4.23 10.59
CA ILE A 131 -7.70 -3.67 11.36
C ILE A 131 -7.81 -2.16 11.22
N MET A 132 -7.99 -1.44 12.32
CA MET A 132 -8.18 0.01 12.28
C MET A 132 -7.51 0.74 13.43
N ASN A 133 -7.11 2.00 13.18
CA ASN A 133 -6.50 2.90 14.16
C ASN A 133 -5.35 2.24 14.95
N SER A 134 -4.62 1.32 14.32
CA SER A 134 -3.64 0.47 14.98
C SER A 134 -2.24 0.70 14.41
N LYS A 135 -1.23 0.48 15.24
CA LYS A 135 0.16 0.33 14.82
C LYS A 135 0.48 -1.16 14.70
N VAL A 136 1.13 -1.55 13.62
CA VAL A 136 1.63 -2.92 13.44
C VAL A 136 3.08 -2.82 13.03
N HIS A 137 3.98 -3.36 13.84
CA HIS A 137 5.40 -3.19 13.60
C HIS A 137 6.22 -4.43 13.94
N VAL A 138 7.31 -4.58 13.21
CA VAL A 138 8.31 -5.64 13.39
C VAL A 138 9.69 -5.01 13.52
N SER A 139 10.63 -5.69 14.16
CA SER A 139 11.98 -5.15 14.28
C SER A 139 12.67 -5.02 12.92
N GLY A 140 12.61 -6.05 12.07
CA GLY A 140 13.35 -6.08 10.81
C GLY A 140 13.81 -7.49 10.44
N GLY A 141 13.86 -7.78 9.15
CA GLY A 141 14.31 -9.09 8.65
C GLY A 141 13.94 -9.39 7.19
N PRO A 142 14.72 -10.26 6.51
CA PRO A 142 14.53 -10.63 5.09
C PRO A 142 13.20 -11.30 4.75
N SER A 143 12.44 -11.73 5.75
CA SER A 143 11.19 -12.48 5.55
C SER A 143 10.08 -11.97 6.46
N ASP A 144 10.32 -10.85 7.15
CA ASP A 144 9.36 -10.29 8.08
C ASP A 144 8.25 -9.57 7.34
N ILE A 145 7.02 -9.86 7.75
CA ILE A 145 5.80 -9.26 7.21
C ILE A 145 4.95 -8.75 8.38
N ALA A 146 4.50 -7.50 8.36
CA ALA A 146 3.65 -6.97 9.43
C ALA A 146 2.21 -7.49 9.35
N ILE A 147 1.56 -7.38 8.19
CA ILE A 147 0.19 -7.86 7.99
C ILE A 147 0.16 -8.82 6.81
N LYS A 148 -0.23 -10.07 7.07
CA LYS A 148 -0.30 -11.13 6.07
C LYS A 148 -1.73 -11.64 5.95
N VAL A 149 -2.38 -11.37 4.82
CA VAL A 149 -3.70 -11.91 4.51
C VAL A 149 -3.52 -13.21 3.73
N LYS A 150 -4.07 -14.30 4.26
CA LYS A 150 -4.00 -15.61 3.62
C LYS A 150 -4.74 -15.58 2.28
N ARG A 151 -4.14 -16.18 1.24
CA ARG A 151 -4.76 -16.28 -0.09
C ARG A 151 -6.16 -16.89 0.00
N GLY A 152 -7.12 -16.28 -0.70
CA GLY A 152 -8.52 -16.69 -0.71
C GLY A 152 -9.39 -16.06 0.39
N ILE A 153 -8.79 -15.34 1.35
CA ILE A 153 -9.53 -14.49 2.28
C ILE A 153 -10.02 -13.24 1.57
N THR A 154 -11.22 -12.80 1.92
CA THR A 154 -11.91 -11.66 1.31
C THR A 154 -12.45 -10.70 2.36
N GLY A 155 -12.66 -9.44 1.97
CA GLY A 155 -13.33 -8.45 2.83
C GLY A 155 -12.43 -7.84 3.92
N THR A 156 -11.14 -8.17 3.96
CA THR A 156 -10.20 -7.56 4.91
C THR A 156 -10.09 -6.06 4.67
N LYS A 157 -10.14 -5.27 5.75
CA LYS A 157 -9.98 -3.82 5.73
C LYS A 157 -8.87 -3.40 6.68
N ILE A 158 -7.94 -2.58 6.19
CA ILE A 158 -6.85 -1.98 6.96
C ILE A 158 -7.01 -0.46 6.85
N LEU A 159 -7.48 0.17 7.93
CA LEU A 159 -7.97 1.54 7.90
C LEU A 159 -7.19 2.41 8.89
N ARG A 160 -6.70 3.57 8.45
CA ARG A 160 -6.06 4.57 9.33
C ARG A 160 -5.06 3.93 10.30
N SER A 161 -4.17 3.08 9.77
CA SER A 161 -3.23 2.30 10.56
C SER A 161 -1.81 2.63 10.14
N GLU A 162 -0.88 2.59 11.10
CA GLU A 162 0.55 2.76 10.83
C GLU A 162 1.21 1.39 10.77
N VAL A 163 1.95 1.10 9.70
CA VAL A 163 2.63 -0.17 9.50
C VAL A 163 4.09 0.11 9.24
N TYR A 164 4.98 -0.31 10.14
CA TYR A 164 6.39 0.06 10.04
C TYR A 164 7.37 -1.03 10.49
N SER A 165 8.62 -0.89 10.08
CA SER A 165 9.71 -1.65 10.67
C SER A 165 10.84 -0.75 11.13
N ASP A 166 11.54 -1.16 12.19
CA ASP A 166 12.58 -0.36 12.84
C ASP A 166 13.94 -0.44 12.10
N GLU A 167 14.27 -1.62 11.57
CA GLU A 167 15.59 -1.92 10.98
C GLU A 167 15.52 -2.30 9.49
N GLY A 168 14.34 -2.28 8.89
CA GLY A 168 14.09 -2.73 7.53
C GLY A 168 13.61 -4.17 7.46
N ALA A 169 12.42 -4.37 6.90
CA ALA A 169 11.77 -5.67 6.76
C ALA A 169 11.24 -5.87 5.35
N TYR A 170 10.85 -7.10 5.03
CA TYR A 170 10.55 -7.48 3.66
C TYR A 170 9.25 -6.84 3.13
N ILE A 171 8.10 -7.05 3.79
CA ILE A 171 6.80 -6.56 3.27
C ILE A 171 5.95 -5.96 4.38
N GLY A 172 5.44 -4.74 4.21
CA GLY A 172 4.51 -4.15 5.17
C GLY A 172 3.16 -4.88 5.19
N ILE A 173 2.50 -4.91 4.03
CA ILE A 173 1.21 -5.61 3.84
C ILE A 173 1.31 -6.57 2.66
N TYR A 174 1.08 -7.86 2.91
CA TYR A 174 0.98 -8.89 1.88
C TYR A 174 -0.46 -9.40 1.79
N ALA A 175 -1.20 -9.02 0.74
CA ALA A 175 -2.64 -9.28 0.68
C ALA A 175 -3.27 -9.28 -0.72
N ASP A 176 -4.23 -10.16 -0.95
CA ASP A 176 -5.15 -10.09 -2.09
C ASP A 176 -6.51 -9.55 -1.62
N ASN A 177 -7.35 -9.05 -2.54
CA ASN A 177 -8.76 -8.68 -2.29
C ASN A 177 -8.99 -7.89 -0.97
N THR A 178 -8.16 -6.89 -0.74
CA THR A 178 -8.10 -6.14 0.52
C THR A 178 -8.32 -4.65 0.28
N THR A 179 -8.97 -4.01 1.24
CA THR A 179 -9.06 -2.54 1.29
C THR A 179 -8.01 -1.99 2.22
N VAL A 180 -7.15 -1.09 1.74
CA VAL A 180 -6.22 -0.32 2.58
C VAL A 180 -6.51 1.16 2.37
N CYS A 181 -6.89 1.87 3.43
CA CYS A 181 -7.29 3.26 3.32
C CYS A 181 -6.71 4.13 4.43
N GLY A 182 -6.15 5.29 4.04
CA GLY A 182 -5.67 6.31 4.98
C GLY A 182 -4.52 5.83 5.88
N SER A 183 -3.82 4.77 5.49
CA SER A 183 -2.76 4.15 6.29
C SER A 183 -1.39 4.75 5.95
N TYR A 184 -0.48 4.71 6.92
CA TYR A 184 0.90 5.16 6.77
C TYR A 184 1.85 3.97 6.83
N LEU A 185 2.65 3.76 5.79
CA LEU A 185 3.65 2.68 5.73
C LEU A 185 5.06 3.25 5.56
N HIS A 186 6.02 2.77 6.37
CA HIS A 186 7.42 3.19 6.27
C HIS A 186 8.41 2.13 6.78
N GLY A 187 9.67 2.21 6.37
CA GLY A 187 10.70 1.28 6.83
C GLY A 187 10.61 -0.12 6.21
N TRP A 188 10.06 -0.27 5.00
CA TRP A 188 9.91 -1.57 4.33
C TRP A 188 10.74 -1.63 3.05
N GLU A 189 11.18 -2.82 2.67
CA GLU A 189 11.67 -3.09 1.32
C GLU A 189 10.52 -2.91 0.33
N ASN A 190 9.38 -3.57 0.60
CA ASN A 190 8.16 -3.40 -0.16
C ASN A 190 7.02 -2.93 0.75
N GLY A 191 6.44 -1.77 0.48
CA GLY A 191 5.38 -1.20 1.31
C GLY A 191 4.14 -2.08 1.32
N MET A 192 3.61 -2.39 0.14
CA MET A 192 2.50 -3.32 -0.05
C MET A 192 2.77 -4.22 -1.25
N THR A 193 2.59 -5.52 -1.09
CA THR A 193 2.54 -6.48 -2.20
C THR A 193 1.13 -7.03 -2.26
N VAL A 194 0.40 -6.70 -3.34
CA VAL A 194 -1.02 -7.02 -3.45
C VAL A 194 -1.41 -7.75 -4.73
N GLY A 195 -2.45 -8.55 -4.63
CA GLY A 195 -3.13 -9.14 -5.79
C GLY A 195 -4.43 -8.44 -6.16
N GLY A 196 -5.08 -8.98 -7.19
CA GLY A 196 -6.36 -8.51 -7.72
C GLY A 196 -7.49 -8.35 -6.69
N GLY A 197 -8.44 -7.47 -7.00
CA GLY A 197 -9.61 -7.16 -6.16
C GLY A 197 -9.32 -6.12 -5.06
N SER A 198 -8.15 -5.49 -5.09
CA SER A 198 -7.71 -4.60 -4.02
C SER A 198 -8.11 -3.14 -4.26
N MET A 199 -8.44 -2.43 -3.19
CA MET A 199 -8.71 -0.98 -3.19
C MET A 199 -7.74 -0.30 -2.21
N LEU A 200 -6.75 0.38 -2.76
CA LEU A 200 -5.69 1.08 -2.02
C LEU A 200 -5.91 2.58 -2.17
N GLN A 201 -6.43 3.23 -1.14
CA GLN A 201 -6.85 4.63 -1.19
C GLN A 201 -6.14 5.52 -0.18
N ALA A 202 -5.64 6.67 -0.64
CA ALA A 202 -5.16 7.74 0.24
C ALA A 202 -4.13 7.28 1.28
N ASN A 203 -3.32 6.29 0.95
CA ASN A 203 -2.23 5.83 1.80
C ASN A 203 -0.98 6.69 1.59
N TYR A 204 -0.15 6.81 2.61
CA TYR A 204 1.17 7.41 2.51
C TYR A 204 2.24 6.33 2.66
N ILE A 205 3.22 6.31 1.76
CA ILE A 205 4.35 5.38 1.81
C ILE A 205 5.63 6.18 1.62
N ASP A 206 6.56 6.08 2.58
CA ASP A 206 7.88 6.71 2.50
C ASP A 206 8.98 5.93 3.22
N ARG A 207 10.23 6.42 3.14
CA ARG A 207 11.36 5.95 3.95
C ARG A 207 11.55 4.44 3.89
N LEU A 208 11.58 3.88 2.69
CA LEU A 208 11.76 2.45 2.45
C LEU A 208 13.14 2.00 2.91
N GLN A 209 13.21 0.80 3.47
CA GLN A 209 14.43 0.21 4.06
C GLN A 209 14.32 -1.31 4.04
N GLY A 210 15.31 -1.98 3.44
CA GLY A 210 15.36 -3.43 3.33
C GLY A 210 16.33 -4.04 4.32
N GLY A 211 16.04 -5.26 4.74
CA GLY A 211 16.91 -6.03 5.64
C GLY A 211 18.06 -6.75 4.94
N GLN A 212 18.20 -6.60 3.61
CA GLN A 212 19.16 -7.33 2.77
C GLN A 212 19.94 -6.40 1.81
N PRO A 213 21.21 -6.73 1.48
CA PRO A 213 21.94 -6.02 0.43
C PRO A 213 21.29 -6.19 -0.95
N GLY A 214 21.19 -5.11 -1.72
CA GLY A 214 20.64 -5.15 -3.08
C GLY A 214 19.12 -5.35 -3.14
N ALA A 215 18.42 -5.01 -2.05
CA ALA A 215 16.97 -4.97 -1.97
C ALA A 215 16.34 -4.18 -3.14
N HIS A 216 15.21 -4.67 -3.62
CA HIS A 216 14.39 -4.00 -4.63
C HIS A 216 13.27 -3.28 -3.89
N TYR A 217 13.07 -1.99 -4.16
CA TYR A 217 12.25 -1.13 -3.32
C TYR A 217 10.97 -0.71 -4.02
N ASP A 218 9.85 -1.28 -3.60
CA ASP A 218 8.55 -0.93 -4.18
C ASP A 218 7.62 -0.31 -3.16
N GLY A 219 6.94 0.78 -3.56
CA GLY A 219 5.86 1.34 -2.76
C GLY A 219 4.67 0.39 -2.73
N ILE A 220 4.18 0.05 -3.92
CA ILE A 220 3.12 -0.94 -4.14
C ILE A 220 3.54 -1.87 -5.27
N GLU A 221 3.61 -3.17 -5.01
CA GLU A 221 3.77 -4.22 -6.01
C GLU A 221 2.43 -4.87 -6.33
N VAL A 222 2.19 -5.09 -7.63
CA VAL A 222 1.08 -5.89 -8.15
C VAL A 222 1.65 -6.93 -9.11
N TYR A 223 1.72 -8.20 -8.67
CA TYR A 223 2.32 -9.28 -9.47
C TYR A 223 1.33 -10.19 -10.20
N GLY A 224 0.03 -10.05 -9.92
CA GLY A 224 -1.00 -10.90 -10.53
C GLY A 224 -2.37 -10.76 -9.85
N GLY A 225 -3.26 -11.69 -10.18
CA GLY A 225 -4.55 -11.90 -9.50
C GLY A 225 -5.79 -11.56 -10.33
N GLY A 226 -5.63 -10.93 -11.50
CA GLY A 226 -6.63 -10.76 -12.57
C GLY A 226 -7.93 -10.01 -12.24
N ALA A 227 -8.27 -9.82 -10.97
CA ALA A 227 -9.47 -9.10 -10.56
C ALA A 227 -9.21 -7.58 -10.55
N PRO A 228 -10.19 -6.76 -11.00
CA PRO A 228 -10.04 -5.30 -11.06
C PRO A 228 -9.59 -4.70 -9.74
N SER A 229 -8.62 -3.80 -9.80
CA SER A 229 -8.03 -3.15 -8.61
C SER A 229 -7.90 -1.66 -8.80
N LYS A 230 -7.87 -0.92 -7.70
CA LYS A 230 -7.87 0.54 -7.69
C LYS A 230 -6.81 1.05 -6.73
N LEU A 231 -5.86 1.79 -7.27
CA LEU A 231 -4.77 2.45 -6.55
C LEU A 231 -5.01 3.95 -6.67
N TRP A 232 -5.73 4.52 -5.70
CA TRP A 232 -6.34 5.85 -5.82
C TRP A 232 -5.80 6.84 -4.78
N GLY A 233 -5.29 7.97 -5.25
CA GLY A 233 -4.95 9.08 -4.37
C GLY A 233 -3.84 8.79 -3.35
N ASN A 234 -3.04 7.75 -3.54
CA ASN A 234 -1.93 7.44 -2.63
C ASN A 234 -0.79 8.45 -2.85
N ASN A 235 -0.03 8.74 -1.81
CA ASN A 235 1.22 9.48 -1.93
C ASN A 235 2.37 8.53 -1.60
N ILE A 236 3.18 8.23 -2.61
CA ILE A 236 4.25 7.24 -2.53
C ILE A 236 5.55 7.96 -2.89
N ARG A 237 6.40 8.12 -1.88
CA ARG A 237 7.74 8.68 -2.02
C ARG A 237 8.72 7.54 -1.80
N LEU A 238 9.32 7.02 -2.88
CA LEU A 238 10.42 6.06 -2.76
C LEU A 238 11.68 6.76 -2.28
N THR A 239 11.72 7.10 -1.00
CA THR A 239 12.89 7.66 -0.33
C THR A 239 13.50 6.63 0.62
N ASP A 240 14.77 6.81 0.96
CA ASP A 240 15.40 6.12 2.07
C ASP A 240 15.03 6.78 3.42
N PRO A 241 15.44 6.22 4.58
CA PRO A 241 15.18 6.83 5.88
C PRO A 241 15.78 8.23 6.10
N LYS A 242 16.66 8.69 5.22
CA LYS A 242 17.26 10.04 5.23
C LYS A 242 16.55 11.00 4.26
N ASP A 243 15.44 10.56 3.68
CA ASP A 243 14.63 11.29 2.71
C ASP A 243 15.33 11.50 1.34
N GLU A 244 16.32 10.67 1.02
CA GLU A 244 16.97 10.66 -0.30
C GLU A 244 16.22 9.73 -1.27
N TRP A 245 16.02 10.15 -2.52
CA TRP A 245 15.34 9.34 -3.53
C TRP A 245 16.07 8.01 -3.79
N ARG A 246 15.32 6.92 -3.81
CA ARG A 246 15.80 5.59 -4.21
C ARG A 246 15.71 5.42 -5.73
N GLY A 247 16.62 4.63 -6.28
CA GLY A 247 16.74 4.40 -7.72
C GLY A 247 16.34 2.99 -8.16
N GLU A 248 15.93 2.13 -7.24
CA GLU A 248 15.52 0.75 -7.48
C GLU A 248 14.01 0.66 -7.77
N THR A 249 13.63 -0.18 -8.73
CA THR A 249 12.22 -0.51 -9.10
C THR A 249 11.28 0.71 -9.14
N GLY A 250 10.13 0.75 -8.47
CA GLY A 250 9.15 1.84 -8.68
C GLY A 250 8.10 2.08 -7.58
N ALA A 251 7.54 3.29 -7.59
CA ALA A 251 6.55 3.70 -6.59
C ALA A 251 5.28 2.84 -6.71
N ILE A 252 4.90 2.52 -7.95
CA ILE A 252 3.97 1.44 -8.26
C ILE A 252 4.64 0.52 -9.28
N ASN A 253 4.84 -0.73 -8.88
CA ASN A 253 5.37 -1.79 -9.72
C ASN A 253 4.26 -2.77 -10.10
N LEU A 254 3.60 -2.54 -11.23
CA LEU A 254 2.67 -3.50 -11.82
C LEU A 254 3.43 -4.34 -12.84
N THR A 255 3.74 -5.57 -12.47
CA THR A 255 4.44 -6.52 -13.34
C THR A 255 3.65 -7.82 -13.36
N ALA A 256 3.06 -8.20 -14.50
CA ALA A 256 2.42 -9.51 -14.62
C ALA A 256 3.50 -10.59 -14.61
N TRP A 257 3.70 -11.25 -13.47
CA TRP A 257 4.78 -12.23 -13.25
C TRP A 257 4.31 -13.51 -12.55
N ALA A 258 3.29 -13.39 -11.67
CA ALA A 258 2.65 -14.48 -10.93
C ALA A 258 1.20 -14.68 -11.36
N GLY A 259 0.92 -14.48 -12.65
CA GLY A 259 -0.39 -14.53 -13.26
C GLY A 259 -0.84 -13.20 -13.87
N ASP A 260 -1.85 -13.28 -14.72
CA ASP A 260 -2.41 -12.13 -15.42
C ASP A 260 -2.89 -11.03 -14.47
N ILE A 261 -2.75 -9.79 -14.93
CA ILE A 261 -3.25 -8.58 -14.31
C ILE A 261 -4.25 -7.95 -15.26
N ASP A 262 -5.46 -7.67 -14.80
CA ASP A 262 -6.48 -7.03 -15.61
C ASP A 262 -7.17 -5.90 -14.85
N ALA A 263 -7.51 -4.84 -15.58
CA ALA A 263 -8.37 -3.75 -15.13
C ALA A 263 -7.88 -3.06 -13.84
N VAL A 264 -6.61 -2.65 -13.81
CA VAL A 264 -6.04 -1.83 -12.73
C VAL A 264 -6.18 -0.34 -13.04
N GLU A 265 -6.72 0.42 -12.09
CA GLU A 265 -6.84 1.87 -12.17
C GLU A 265 -5.89 2.56 -11.20
N MET A 266 -4.85 3.22 -11.74
CA MET A 266 -3.92 4.07 -11.01
C MET A 266 -4.33 5.52 -11.19
N ASN A 267 -5.09 6.06 -10.24
CA ASN A 267 -5.77 7.34 -10.41
C ASN A 267 -5.43 8.34 -9.31
N GLY A 268 -5.00 9.55 -9.69
CA GLY A 268 -4.87 10.67 -8.75
C GLY A 268 -3.74 10.52 -7.72
N ASN A 269 -2.77 9.63 -7.92
CA ASN A 269 -1.69 9.40 -6.96
C ASN A 269 -0.58 10.46 -7.07
N TRP A 270 0.19 10.65 -6.00
CA TRP A 270 1.47 11.37 -6.00
C TRP A 270 2.60 10.35 -5.96
N LEU A 271 3.46 10.32 -6.97
CA LEU A 271 4.41 9.22 -7.18
C LEU A 271 5.83 9.75 -7.45
N GLY A 272 6.84 9.20 -6.81
CA GLY A 272 8.24 9.58 -7.06
C GLY A 272 9.24 8.56 -6.58
N GLY A 273 10.44 8.65 -7.13
CA GLY A 273 11.54 7.71 -6.95
C GLY A 273 11.44 6.50 -7.88
N GLY A 274 12.40 5.59 -7.73
CA GLY A 274 12.52 4.36 -8.51
C GLY A 274 13.51 4.42 -9.67
N SER A 275 13.76 3.27 -10.29
CA SER A 275 14.38 3.19 -11.62
C SER A 275 13.45 3.86 -12.64
N TYR A 276 12.19 3.46 -12.61
CA TYR A 276 11.07 4.22 -13.17
C TYR A 276 10.02 4.41 -12.08
N THR A 277 9.31 5.53 -12.05
CA THR A 277 8.32 5.75 -10.98
C THR A 277 7.12 4.80 -11.06
N LEU A 278 6.72 4.39 -12.27
CA LEU A 278 5.56 3.53 -12.49
C LEU A 278 5.91 2.44 -13.51
N TYR A 279 5.59 1.18 -13.22
CA TYR A 279 5.72 0.08 -14.17
C TYR A 279 4.36 -0.43 -14.61
N VAL A 280 4.27 -0.78 -15.89
CA VAL A 280 3.32 -1.74 -16.46
C VAL A 280 4.15 -2.68 -17.33
N ASP A 281 4.46 -3.86 -16.80
CA ASP A 281 5.38 -4.81 -17.41
C ASP A 281 4.77 -6.22 -17.50
N GLU A 282 5.12 -6.95 -18.54
CA GLU A 282 4.71 -8.34 -18.77
C GLU A 282 5.92 -9.27 -18.71
N GLN A 283 5.87 -10.27 -17.85
CA GLN A 283 6.93 -11.26 -17.66
C GLN A 283 6.36 -12.67 -17.62
N ASN A 284 7.22 -13.67 -17.78
CA ASN A 284 6.87 -15.10 -17.74
C ASN A 284 5.74 -15.58 -18.68
N GLY A 285 5.30 -14.74 -19.63
CA GLY A 285 4.16 -15.03 -20.50
C GLY A 285 2.81 -14.58 -19.95
N ASP A 286 2.75 -14.09 -18.72
CA ASP A 286 1.55 -13.47 -18.14
C ASP A 286 1.30 -12.09 -18.77
N GLN A 287 0.04 -11.66 -18.79
CA GLN A 287 -0.39 -10.44 -19.48
C GLN A 287 -0.86 -9.37 -18.49
N ALA A 288 -0.61 -8.11 -18.83
CA ALA A 288 -1.28 -6.96 -18.24
C ALA A 288 -2.30 -6.41 -19.25
N THR A 289 -3.56 -6.26 -18.87
CA THR A 289 -4.60 -5.72 -19.77
C THR A 289 -5.48 -4.68 -19.08
N ASN A 290 -6.07 -3.79 -19.89
CA ASN A 290 -7.07 -2.82 -19.46
C ASN A 290 -6.58 -1.87 -18.33
N VAL A 291 -5.29 -1.58 -18.27
CA VAL A 291 -4.70 -0.67 -17.28
C VAL A 291 -5.07 0.78 -17.62
N LYS A 292 -5.40 1.56 -16.60
CA LYS A 292 -5.67 2.99 -16.71
C LYS A 292 -4.76 3.77 -15.76
N VAL A 293 -4.02 4.71 -16.31
CA VAL A 293 -3.12 5.61 -15.56
C VAL A 293 -3.63 7.03 -15.73
N THR A 294 -4.34 7.55 -14.73
CA THR A 294 -5.05 8.84 -14.86
C THR A 294 -4.78 9.82 -13.74
N ASN A 295 -4.69 11.11 -14.06
CA ASN A 295 -4.65 12.20 -13.08
C ASN A 295 -3.52 12.11 -12.03
N ASN A 296 -2.46 11.34 -12.28
CA ASN A 296 -1.37 11.20 -11.32
C ASN A 296 -0.42 12.40 -11.38
N ARG A 297 0.19 12.71 -10.24
CA ARG A 297 1.19 13.75 -10.05
C ARG A 297 2.54 13.11 -9.80
N PHE A 298 3.51 13.35 -10.67
CA PHE A 298 4.85 12.78 -10.57
C PHE A 298 5.81 13.78 -9.92
N TYR A 299 6.56 13.36 -8.90
CA TYR A 299 7.69 14.15 -8.39
C TYR A 299 8.77 14.16 -9.47
N ARG A 300 9.08 15.35 -9.98
CA ARG A 300 10.08 15.56 -11.04
C ARG A 300 11.48 15.18 -10.54
N ASP A 301 12.32 14.69 -11.45
CA ASP A 301 13.73 14.34 -11.22
C ASP A 301 13.97 13.44 -10.00
N SER A 302 12.98 12.60 -9.67
CA SER A 302 13.03 11.68 -8.54
C SER A 302 13.47 10.27 -8.94
N ALA A 303 13.24 9.86 -10.19
CA ALA A 303 13.56 8.52 -10.70
C ALA A 303 14.81 8.50 -11.60
N ALA A 304 15.48 7.36 -11.67
CA ALA A 304 16.75 7.21 -12.40
C ALA A 304 16.61 7.31 -13.93
N TYR A 305 15.52 6.78 -14.50
CA TYR A 305 15.33 6.70 -15.96
C TYR A 305 14.09 7.45 -16.46
N GLY A 306 13.09 7.69 -15.60
CA GLY A 306 11.91 8.47 -15.97
C GLY A 306 10.67 8.14 -15.15
N THR A 307 9.55 8.75 -15.51
CA THR A 307 8.29 8.58 -14.76
C THR A 307 7.67 7.21 -14.93
N HIS A 308 7.95 6.49 -16.01
CA HIS A 308 7.32 5.21 -16.25
C HIS A 308 8.08 4.30 -17.22
N LEU A 309 7.78 3.01 -17.11
CA LEU A 309 8.07 1.98 -18.09
C LEU A 309 6.76 1.27 -18.41
N VAL A 310 6.33 1.37 -19.66
CA VAL A 310 5.21 0.58 -20.21
C VAL A 310 5.81 -0.36 -21.26
N ARG A 311 5.69 -1.66 -21.04
CA ARG A 311 6.34 -2.69 -21.84
C ARG A 311 5.57 -2.97 -23.13
N ASP A 312 4.28 -3.27 -23.01
CA ASP A 312 3.34 -3.24 -24.12
C ASP A 312 2.40 -2.02 -23.99
N GLU A 313 2.46 -1.17 -25.00
CA GLU A 313 1.58 0.00 -25.11
C GLU A 313 0.09 -0.39 -25.10
N ALA A 314 -0.28 -1.56 -25.63
CA ALA A 314 -1.67 -2.01 -25.66
C ALA A 314 -2.24 -2.30 -24.26
N SER A 315 -1.39 -2.61 -23.28
CA SER A 315 -1.78 -2.93 -21.90
C SER A 315 -2.43 -1.75 -21.20
N VAL A 316 -1.99 -0.52 -21.52
CA VAL A 316 -2.51 0.73 -20.96
C VAL A 316 -3.46 1.40 -21.95
N ILE A 317 -4.75 1.16 -21.73
CA ILE A 317 -5.85 1.63 -22.59
C ILE A 317 -6.23 3.10 -22.35
N VAL A 318 -5.83 3.67 -21.20
CA VAL A 318 -6.03 5.08 -20.89
C VAL A 318 -4.80 5.65 -20.20
N TRP A 319 -4.23 6.70 -20.78
CA TRP A 319 -3.22 7.56 -20.15
C TRP A 319 -3.64 9.01 -20.31
N SER A 320 -4.09 9.67 -19.24
CA SER A 320 -4.60 11.05 -19.34
C SER A 320 -4.53 11.82 -18.03
N GLY A 321 -4.37 13.14 -18.11
CA GLY A 321 -4.36 14.02 -16.93
C GLY A 321 -3.13 13.85 -16.02
N ASN A 322 -2.16 13.04 -16.41
CA ASN A 322 -0.92 12.86 -15.65
C ASN A 322 -0.02 14.09 -15.83
N VAL A 323 0.51 14.61 -14.72
CA VAL A 323 1.32 15.84 -14.70
C VAL A 323 2.49 15.72 -13.73
N PHE A 324 3.49 16.58 -13.87
CA PHE A 324 4.48 16.79 -12.82
C PHE A 324 3.89 17.61 -11.66
N ASP A 325 4.23 17.23 -10.42
CA ASP A 325 3.63 17.81 -9.22
C ASP A 325 3.99 19.29 -9.01
N ASP A 326 5.20 19.67 -9.42
CA ASP A 326 5.80 20.99 -9.18
C ASP A 326 5.20 22.10 -10.05
N ASN A 327 4.92 21.82 -11.32
CA ASN A 327 4.53 22.83 -12.29
C ASN A 327 3.31 22.46 -13.15
N GLY A 328 2.81 21.23 -13.05
CA GLY A 328 1.64 20.79 -13.82
C GLY A 328 1.91 20.47 -15.29
N ASP A 329 3.17 20.43 -15.73
CA ASP A 329 3.51 19.99 -17.09
C ASP A 329 3.01 18.57 -17.31
N SER A 330 2.51 18.30 -18.52
CA SER A 330 1.99 16.97 -18.86
C SER A 330 3.08 15.91 -18.86
N VAL A 331 2.77 14.76 -18.26
CA VAL A 331 3.52 13.52 -18.42
C VAL A 331 2.79 12.69 -19.47
N SER A 332 3.36 12.59 -20.67
CA SER A 332 2.83 11.71 -21.71
C SER A 332 3.21 10.27 -21.44
N LYS A 333 2.42 9.36 -22.03
CA LYS A 333 2.85 7.99 -22.26
C LYS A 333 3.97 7.96 -23.30
#